data_AF-A0A924YCA9-F1
#
_entry.id   AF-A0A924YCA9-F1
#
_cell.length_a   1.000
_cell.length_b   1.000
_cell.length_c   1.000
_cell.angle_alpha   90.00
_cell.angle_beta   90.00
_cell.angle_gamma   90.00
#
_symmetry.space_group_name_H-M   'P 1'
#
loop_
_entity.id
_entity.type
_entity.pdbx_description
1 polymer ?
#
loop_
_entity_poly.entity_id
_entity_poly.type
_entity_poly.pdbx_seq_one_letter_code
_entity_poly.pdbx_strand_id
1 'polypeptide(L)' 'DVEVTVNEHLITPLRRTYGRARRGEILALIDSNGYLEIAVNQGSAAELLNVKVGDPVSVRIGNT' A
#
# COMPACT_ATOMS: atom_id res chain seq x y z
N ASP A 1 0.17 13.67 -6.83
CA ASP A 1 0.20 12.70 -5.71
C ASP A 1 -0.67 11.49 -5.97
N VAL A 2 -0.35 10.32 -5.41
CA VAL A 2 -1.17 9.11 -5.53
C VAL A 2 -1.63 8.68 -4.14
N GLU A 3 -2.94 8.48 -4.00
CA GLU A 3 -3.58 7.99 -2.80
C GLU A 3 -4.15 6.60 -3.05
N VAL A 4 -3.84 5.67 -2.15
CA VAL A 4 -4.32 4.29 -2.20
C VAL A 4 -5.15 4.05 -0.94
N THR A 5 -6.39 3.58 -1.12
CA THR A 5 -7.27 3.25 0.00
C THR A 5 -7.67 1.79 -0.04
N VAL A 6 -7.51 1.09 1.08
CA VAL A 6 -7.98 -0.29 1.28
C VAL A 6 -8.58 -0.42 2.67
N ASN A 7 -9.78 -0.99 2.77
CA ASN A 7 -10.48 -1.20 4.05
C ASN A 7 -10.35 -0.01 5.03
N GLU A 8 -10.74 1.20 4.57
CA GLU A 8 -10.66 2.50 5.30
C GLU A 8 -9.25 3.08 5.53
N HIS A 9 -8.18 2.35 5.19
CA HIS A 9 -6.81 2.82 5.37
C HIS A 9 -6.34 3.60 4.14
N LEU A 10 -6.07 4.89 4.33
CA LEU A 10 -5.37 5.71 3.35
C LEU A 10 -3.86 5.51 3.46
N ILE A 11 -3.23 5.18 2.33
CA ILE A 11 -1.81 4.91 2.21
C ILE A 11 -1.22 5.90 1.22
N THR A 12 -0.37 6.79 1.73
CA THR A 12 0.33 7.82 0.96
C THR A 12 1.62 8.23 1.70
N PRO A 13 2.70 8.60 1.00
CA PRO A 13 2.87 8.55 -0.45
C PRO A 13 3.28 7.15 -0.94
N LEU A 14 3.16 6.94 -2.25
CA LEU A 14 3.76 5.80 -2.93
C LEU A 14 5.28 5.78 -2.70
N ARG A 15 5.79 4.67 -2.17
CA ARG A 15 7.20 4.47 -1.85
C ARG A 15 7.89 3.74 -3.01
N ARG A 16 9.19 3.99 -3.18
CA ARG A 16 10.01 3.29 -4.18
C ARG A 16 10.41 1.89 -3.73
N THR A 17 10.61 1.68 -2.43
CA THR A 17 11.08 0.42 -1.86
C THR A 17 10.62 0.29 -0.41
N TYR A 18 10.65 -0.94 0.11
CA TYR A 18 10.46 -1.28 1.52
C TYR A 18 11.34 -0.46 2.49
N GLY A 19 12.57 -0.12 2.09
CA GLY A 19 13.51 0.63 2.93
C GLY A 19 13.11 2.09 3.23
N ARG A 20 12.01 2.57 2.64
CA ARG A 20 11.44 3.91 2.92
C ARG A 20 10.33 3.89 3.99
N ALA A 21 10.06 2.72 4.58
CA ALA A 21 9.12 2.53 5.68
C ALA A 21 9.84 1.87 6.87
N ARG A 22 9.41 2.13 8.10
CA ARG A 22 9.91 1.44 9.30
C ARG A 22 9.38 0.01 9.34
N ARG A 23 10.06 -0.89 10.05
CA ARG A 23 9.55 -2.24 10.32
C ARG A 23 8.14 -2.15 10.94
N GLY A 24 7.18 -2.85 10.37
CA GLY A 24 5.77 -2.85 10.78
C GLY A 24 4.92 -1.70 10.21
N GLU A 25 5.50 -0.75 9.47
CA GLU A 25 4.76 0.35 8.84
C GLU A 25 4.11 -0.11 7.53
N ILE A 26 2.86 0.35 7.32
CA ILE A 26 2.11 0.14 6.08
C ILE A 26 2.70 1.03 4.99
N LEU A 27 2.83 0.49 3.78
CA LEU A 27 3.27 1.23 2.61
C LEU A 27 2.56 0.74 1.34
N ALA A 28 2.54 1.61 0.33
CA ALA A 28 2.22 1.22 -1.03
C ALA A 28 3.44 1.46 -1.93
N LEU A 29 3.73 0.54 -2.85
CA LEU A 29 4.84 0.63 -3.79
C LEU A 29 4.48 -0.03 -5.13
N ILE A 30 5.35 0.10 -6.13
CA ILE A 30 5.27 -0.72 -7.34
C ILE A 30 6.24 -1.89 -7.17
N ASP A 31 5.74 -3.12 -7.26
CA ASP A 31 6.54 -4.33 -7.08
C ASP A 31 7.40 -4.65 -8.33
N SER A 32 8.18 -5.73 -8.24
CA SER A 32 9.03 -6.18 -9.36
C SER A 32 8.24 -6.67 -10.59
N ASN A 33 6.95 -6.93 -10.44
CA ASN A 33 6.05 -7.37 -11.51
C ASN A 33 5.30 -6.18 -12.15
N GLY A 34 5.49 -4.96 -11.64
CA GLY A 34 4.85 -3.75 -12.15
C GLY A 34 3.45 -3.47 -11.60
N TYR A 35 3.04 -4.14 -10.51
CA TYR A 35 1.74 -3.93 -9.88
C TYR A 35 1.83 -2.98 -8.69
N LEU A 36 0.74 -2.27 -8.40
CA LEU A 36 0.56 -1.58 -7.13
C LEU A 36 0.45 -2.62 -6.01
N GLU A 37 1.39 -2.57 -5.09
CA GLU A 37 1.48 -3.45 -3.93
C GLU A 37 1.13 -2.67 -2.67
N ILE A 38 0.28 -3.25 -1.82
CA ILE A 38 0.02 -2.80 -0.45
C ILE A 38 0.75 -3.76 0.48
N ALA A 39 1.70 -3.24 1.25
CA ALA A 39 2.61 -4.04 2.05
C ALA A 39 2.72 -3.51 3.48
N VAL A 40 3.30 -4.34 4.35
CA VAL A 40 3.82 -3.94 5.66
C VAL A 40 5.30 -4.30 5.66
N ASN A 41 6.17 -3.34 5.97
CA ASN A 41 7.61 -3.63 5.94
C ASN A 41 7.98 -4.70 6.98
N GLN A 42 8.43 -5.86 6.50
CA GLN A 42 8.69 -7.06 7.31
C GLN A 42 7.46 -7.55 8.10
N GLY A 43 6.27 -7.50 7.48
CA GLY A 43 5.02 -8.02 8.04
C GLY A 43 3.99 -8.38 6.96
N SER A 44 2.81 -8.81 7.39
CA SER A 44 1.69 -9.15 6.51
C SER A 44 0.67 -8.01 6.45
N ALA A 45 0.50 -7.41 5.26
CA ALA A 45 -0.55 -6.41 5.06
C ALA A 45 -1.95 -7.02 5.13
N ALA A 46 -2.13 -8.26 4.64
CA ALA A 46 -3.39 -8.97 4.70
C ALA A 46 -3.88 -9.15 6.15
N GLU A 47 -2.98 -9.52 7.05
CA GLU A 47 -3.29 -9.67 8.48
C GLU A 47 -3.56 -8.32 9.14
N LEU A 48 -2.67 -7.33 8.95
CA LEU A 48 -2.76 -6.05 9.63
C LEU A 48 -3.99 -5.24 9.20
N LEU A 49 -4.32 -5.27 7.91
CA LEU A 49 -5.43 -4.52 7.33
C LEU A 49 -6.72 -5.35 7.29
N ASN A 50 -6.68 -6.61 7.71
CA ASN A 50 -7.78 -7.57 7.64
C ASN A 50 -8.41 -7.62 6.23
N VAL A 51 -7.57 -7.82 5.21
CA VAL A 51 -7.96 -7.83 3.79
C VAL A 51 -7.60 -9.15 3.13
N LYS A 52 -8.33 -9.49 2.08
CA LYS A 52 -8.15 -10.69 1.27
C LYS A 52 -8.30 -10.41 -0.22
N VAL A 53 -7.94 -11.39 -1.04
CA VAL A 53 -8.18 -11.34 -2.50
C VAL A 53 -9.67 -11.11 -2.77
N GLY A 54 -9.96 -10.12 -3.61
CA GLY A 54 -11.31 -9.70 -3.97
C GLY A 54 -11.81 -8.47 -3.20
N ASP A 55 -11.14 -8.06 -2.12
CA ASP A 55 -11.49 -6.82 -1.44
C ASP A 55 -11.15 -5.60 -2.31
N PRO A 56 -11.98 -4.54 -2.29
CA PRO A 56 -11.80 -3.38 -3.15
C PRO A 56 -10.58 -2.55 -2.74
N VAL A 57 -9.86 -2.06 -3.74
CA VAL A 57 -8.81 -1.04 -3.60
C VAL A 57 -9.22 0.17 -4.42
N SER A 58 -9.18 1.35 -3.81
CA SER A 58 -9.40 2.62 -4.50
C SER A 58 -8.07 3.32 -4.73
N VAL A 59 -7.86 3.82 -5.94
CA VAL A 59 -6.68 4.62 -6.29
C VAL A 59 -7.14 5.96 -6.83
N ARG A 60 -6.60 7.04 -6.25
CA ARG A 60 -6.87 8.41 -6.69
C ARG A 60 -5.57 9.09 -7.07
N ILE A 61 -5.56 9.71 -8.24
CA ILE A 61 -4.50 10.62 -8.65
C ILE A 61 -4.92 12.02 -8.22
N GLY A 62 -4.15 12.64 -7.33
CA GLY A 62 -4.33 14.03 -6.97
C GLY A 62 -3.91 14.95 -8.11
N ASN A 63 -4.72 15.98 -8.38
CA ASN A 63 -4.33 17.07 -9.26
C ASN A 63 -3.23 17.85 -8.55
N THR A 64 -2.05 17.87 -9.15
CA THR A 64 -0.93 18.71 -8.70
C THR A 64 -1.13 20.13 -9.22
#